data_AF-A0A8D8IXZ3-F1
#
_entry.id   AF-A0A8D8IXZ3-F1
#
_cell.length_a   1.000
_cell.length_b   1.000
_cell.length_c   1.000
_cell.angle_alpha   90.00
_cell.angle_beta   90.00
_cell.angle_gamma   90.00
#
_symmetry.space_group_name_H-M   'P 1'
#
loop_
_entity.id
_entity.type
_entity.pdbx_description
1 polymer ?
#
loop_
_entity_poly.entity_id
_entity_poly.type
_entity_poly.pdbx_seq_one_letter_code
_entity_poly.pdbx_strand_id
1 'polypeptide(L)'
;KMLIYRTDLEYLKRFVKLMAQQEPQVIEVFIWHRVAAYLTFHAFEEKKTEEICARSVQSHIPLAVTYTISDEKFLTDIEPRLQQMLGGIREGFNRIVLDTSWMDEKTKNATLEKALAMRSFIGFPEWVLDVEKLEQFYDGLQITKSLYIRNMINAIEFFRKKMLQSWRKNHGLRLVIDPSAVDAMYSAQRNRIFIPVAIVQYPFYYRGLE
;
A
#
# COMPACT_ATOMS: atom_id res chain seq x y z
N LYS A 1 -1.10 -3.42 -25.63
CA LYS A 1 -1.47 -1.99 -25.52
C LYS A 1 -1.24 -1.55 -24.08
N MET A 2 -0.46 -0.50 -23.83
CA MET A 2 -0.26 0.05 -22.48
C MET A 2 -1.37 1.07 -22.24
N LEU A 3 -2.27 0.79 -21.31
CA LEU A 3 -3.31 1.75 -20.91
C LEU A 3 -2.71 2.71 -19.90
N ILE A 4 -2.59 3.98 -20.27
CA ILE A 4 -2.19 5.06 -19.36
C ILE A 4 -3.46 5.62 -18.74
N TYR A 5 -3.59 5.52 -17.41
CA TYR A 5 -4.77 5.95 -16.66
C TYR A 5 -4.44 7.21 -15.83
N ARG A 6 -5.43 8.08 -15.60
CA ARG A 6 -5.28 9.39 -14.90
C ARG A 6 -4.22 10.31 -15.50
N THR A 7 -4.24 10.45 -16.82
CA THR A 7 -3.38 11.40 -17.51
C THR A 7 -4.08 12.76 -17.63
N ASP A 8 -3.57 13.77 -16.93
CA ASP A 8 -3.89 15.15 -17.27
C ASP A 8 -3.16 15.50 -18.57
N LEU A 9 -3.87 15.36 -19.68
CA LEU A 9 -3.32 15.58 -21.01
C LEU A 9 -2.92 17.04 -21.23
N GLU A 10 -3.61 17.98 -20.60
CA GLU A 10 -3.31 19.40 -20.74
C GLU A 10 -2.03 19.75 -19.96
N TYR A 11 -1.90 19.22 -18.75
CA TYR A 11 -0.64 19.27 -18.01
C TYR A 11 0.52 18.69 -18.81
N LEU A 12 0.37 17.48 -19.39
CA LEU A 12 1.45 16.86 -20.16
C LEU A 12 1.84 17.67 -21.40
N LYS A 13 0.86 18.23 -22.12
CA LYS A 13 1.14 19.11 -23.27
C LYS A 13 1.96 20.34 -22.85
N ARG A 14 1.54 21.01 -21.77
CA ARG A 14 2.25 22.17 -21.21
C ARG A 14 3.64 21.79 -20.72
N PHE A 15 3.76 20.66 -20.04
CA PHE A 15 5.03 20.14 -19.54
C PHE A 15 6.02 19.88 -20.68
N VAL A 16 5.60 19.17 -21.74
CA VAL A 16 6.46 18.91 -22.91
C VAL A 16 6.90 20.22 -23.58
N LYS A 17 5.98 21.19 -23.73
CA LYS A 17 6.31 22.51 -24.29
C LYS A 17 7.32 23.25 -23.41
N LEU A 18 7.13 23.25 -22.09
CA LEU A 18 8.04 23.88 -21.14
C LEU A 18 9.43 23.25 -21.24
N MET A 19 9.51 21.91 -21.19
CA MET A 19 10.77 21.17 -21.26
C MET A 19 11.53 21.44 -22.56
N ALA A 20 10.84 21.54 -23.70
CA ALA A 20 11.45 21.86 -24.99
C ALA A 20 12.02 23.29 -25.08
N GLN A 21 11.59 24.19 -24.19
CA GLN A 21 12.05 25.58 -24.13
C GLN A 21 13.21 25.79 -23.15
N GLN A 22 13.52 24.81 -22.30
CA GLN A 22 14.60 24.92 -21.32
C GLN A 22 15.93 24.45 -21.90
N GLU A 23 17.01 25.10 -21.47
CA GLU A 23 18.35 24.58 -21.70
C GLU A 23 18.56 23.26 -20.93
N PRO A 24 19.26 22.27 -21.51
CA PRO A 24 19.52 20.98 -20.85
C PRO A 24 20.12 21.10 -19.44
N GLN A 25 20.97 22.11 -19.22
CA GLN A 25 21.61 22.39 -17.94
C GLN A 25 20.60 22.75 -16.85
N VAL A 26 19.54 23.49 -17.19
CA VAL A 26 18.47 23.85 -16.25
C VAL A 26 17.69 22.61 -15.83
N ILE A 27 17.41 21.72 -16.79
CA ILE A 27 16.73 20.44 -16.53
C ILE A 27 17.61 19.56 -15.62
N GLU A 28 18.90 19.46 -15.92
CA GLU A 28 19.85 18.68 -15.13
C GLU A 28 19.96 19.21 -13.70
N VAL A 29 20.11 20.53 -13.51
CA VAL A 29 20.14 21.16 -12.17
C VAL A 29 18.85 20.89 -11.41
N PHE A 30 17.68 20.97 -12.07
CA PHE A 30 16.41 20.65 -11.44
C PHE A 30 16.36 19.18 -10.96
N ILE A 31 16.80 18.24 -11.80
CA ILE A 31 16.85 16.81 -11.44
C ILE A 31 17.80 16.60 -10.25
N TRP A 32 19.02 17.13 -10.32
CA TRP A 32 20.00 17.00 -9.24
C TRP A 32 19.55 17.67 -7.95
N HIS A 33 18.86 18.81 -8.03
CA HIS A 33 18.28 19.46 -6.86
C HIS A 33 17.24 18.55 -6.18
N ARG A 34 16.39 17.86 -6.94
CA ARG A 34 15.44 16.87 -6.39
C ARG A 34 16.15 15.68 -5.74
N VAL A 35 17.20 15.16 -6.37
CA VAL A 35 18.00 14.05 -5.81
C VAL A 35 18.72 14.49 -4.53
N ALA A 36 19.36 15.65 -4.55
CA ALA A 36 20.08 16.21 -3.40
C ALA A 36 19.14 16.50 -2.23
N ALA A 37 17.96 17.10 -2.48
CA ALA A 37 16.95 17.34 -1.46
C ALA A 37 16.47 16.03 -0.80
N TYR A 38 16.27 14.97 -1.60
CA TYR A 38 15.91 13.66 -1.07
C TYR A 38 17.05 13.05 -0.23
N LEU A 39 18.28 13.07 -0.74
CA LEU A 39 19.43 12.49 -0.03
C LEU A 39 19.76 13.25 1.25
N THR A 40 19.68 14.57 1.24
CA THR A 40 20.03 15.41 2.40
C THR A 40 19.10 15.14 3.58
N PHE A 41 17.80 15.02 3.34
CA PHE A 41 16.82 14.62 4.34
C PHE A 41 17.21 13.30 5.04
N HIS A 42 17.70 12.32 4.27
CA HIS A 42 18.06 11.00 4.80
C HIS A 42 19.49 10.90 5.34
N ALA A 43 20.41 11.79 4.92
CA ALA A 43 21.83 11.71 5.23
C ALA A 43 22.25 12.57 6.43
N PHE A 44 21.62 13.72 6.65
CA PHE A 44 22.13 14.76 7.57
C PHE A 44 21.19 15.13 8.73
N GLU A 45 20.10 14.39 8.95
CA GLU A 45 19.35 14.50 10.21
C GLU A 45 20.19 13.93 11.36
N GLU A 46 20.78 14.82 12.17
CA GLU A 46 21.75 14.51 13.25
C GLU A 46 21.18 13.67 14.41
N LYS A 47 19.85 13.57 14.54
CA LYS A 47 19.18 12.65 15.47
C LYS A 47 18.19 11.77 14.73
N LYS A 48 18.69 10.68 14.14
CA LYS A 48 17.82 9.57 13.76
C LYS A 48 17.37 8.87 15.03
N THR A 49 16.16 9.17 15.47
CA THR A 49 15.50 8.39 16.51
C THR A 49 15.26 6.96 16.01
N GLU A 50 15.10 6.02 16.93
CA GLU A 50 14.71 4.64 16.59
C GLU A 50 13.44 4.62 15.73
N GLU A 51 12.51 5.54 15.97
CA GLU A 51 11.29 5.75 15.18
C GLU A 51 11.58 6.09 13.71
N ILE A 52 12.52 6.99 13.42
CA ILE A 52 12.89 7.34 12.04
C ILE A 52 13.47 6.11 11.32
N CYS A 53 14.31 5.34 12.01
CA CYS A 53 14.86 4.10 11.49
C CYS A 53 13.77 3.06 11.23
N ALA A 54 12.85 2.85 12.18
CA ALA A 54 11.73 1.92 12.05
C ALA A 54 10.82 2.31 10.86
N ARG A 55 10.46 3.59 10.75
CA ARG A 55 9.66 4.11 9.62
C ARG A 55 10.38 3.96 8.29
N SER A 56 11.71 4.16 8.27
CA SER A 56 12.53 3.94 7.07
C SER A 56 12.48 2.48 6.64
N VAL A 57 12.61 1.54 7.58
CA VAL A 57 12.54 0.10 7.30
C VAL A 57 11.14 -0.28 6.80
N GLN A 58 10.09 0.18 7.49
CA GLN A 58 8.70 -0.02 7.07
C GLN A 58 8.44 0.47 5.64
N SER A 59 8.86 1.68 5.30
CA SER A 59 8.64 2.25 3.97
C SER A 59 9.39 1.51 2.85
N HIS A 60 10.52 0.87 3.16
CA HIS A 60 11.40 0.28 2.14
C HIS A 60 11.28 -1.24 2.05
N ILE A 61 11.00 -1.95 3.15
CA ILE A 61 10.84 -3.41 3.20
C ILE A 61 9.61 -3.81 4.04
N PRO A 62 8.39 -3.38 3.63
CA PRO A 62 7.18 -3.48 4.45
C PRO A 62 6.77 -4.92 4.81
N LEU A 63 6.99 -5.89 3.92
CA LEU A 63 6.60 -7.29 4.17
C LEU A 63 7.53 -7.98 5.17
N ALA A 64 8.80 -7.58 5.24
CA ALA A 64 9.70 -8.03 6.29
C ALA A 64 9.26 -7.49 7.66
N VAL A 65 8.85 -6.21 7.74
CA VAL A 65 8.25 -5.66 8.98
C VAL A 65 6.94 -6.37 9.31
N THR A 66 6.09 -6.63 8.31
CA THR A 66 4.85 -7.39 8.50
C THR A 66 5.13 -8.74 9.14
N TYR A 67 6.09 -9.52 8.62
CA TYR A 67 6.48 -10.79 9.21
C TYR A 67 6.81 -10.68 10.70
N THR A 68 7.52 -9.62 11.11
CA THR A 68 7.90 -9.43 12.53
C THR A 68 6.74 -9.13 13.48
N ILE A 69 5.62 -8.61 12.98
CA ILE A 69 4.45 -8.23 13.78
C ILE A 69 3.25 -9.17 13.59
N SER A 70 3.37 -10.13 12.67
CA SER A 70 2.32 -11.09 12.31
C SER A 70 2.38 -12.35 13.16
N ASP A 71 1.22 -12.92 13.46
CA ASP A 71 1.06 -14.19 14.20
C ASP A 71 0.16 -15.14 13.39
N GLU A 72 0.48 -16.43 13.33
CA GLU A 72 -0.37 -17.47 12.73
C GLU A 72 -1.76 -17.52 13.37
N LYS A 73 -1.87 -17.20 14.67
CA LYS A 73 -3.14 -17.11 15.39
C LYS A 73 -4.05 -16.03 14.82
N PHE A 74 -3.47 -14.98 14.20
CA PHE A 74 -4.27 -13.96 13.52
C PHE A 74 -5.13 -14.59 12.42
N LEU A 75 -4.54 -15.45 11.60
CA LEU A 75 -5.22 -16.08 10.46
C LEU A 75 -6.31 -17.07 10.90
N THR A 76 -6.08 -17.76 12.02
CA THR A 76 -6.98 -18.83 12.49
C THR A 76 -8.11 -18.33 13.41
N ASP A 77 -7.89 -17.25 14.17
CA ASP A 77 -8.87 -16.76 15.14
C ASP A 77 -9.40 -15.36 14.80
N ILE A 78 -8.50 -14.41 14.52
CA ILE A 78 -8.86 -12.99 14.42
C ILE A 78 -9.44 -12.64 13.05
N GLU A 79 -8.84 -13.13 11.97
CA GLU A 79 -9.33 -12.89 10.62
C GLU A 79 -10.77 -13.38 10.41
N PRO A 80 -11.16 -14.63 10.79
CA PRO A 80 -12.54 -15.08 10.66
C PRO A 80 -13.55 -14.21 11.43
N ARG A 81 -13.21 -13.76 12.64
CA ARG A 81 -14.06 -12.85 13.44
C ARG A 81 -14.22 -11.49 12.76
N LEU A 82 -13.14 -10.93 12.19
CA LEU A 82 -13.20 -9.70 11.41
C LEU A 82 -14.03 -9.87 10.13
N GLN A 83 -13.91 -11.01 9.44
CA GLN A 83 -14.74 -11.31 8.27
C GLN A 83 -16.23 -11.34 8.65
N GLN A 84 -16.58 -11.93 9.79
CA GLN A 84 -17.94 -11.93 10.32
C GLN A 84 -18.42 -10.50 10.65
N MET A 85 -17.59 -9.69 11.32
CA MET A 85 -17.90 -8.29 11.61
C MET A 85 -18.18 -7.48 10.34
N LEU A 86 -17.35 -7.63 9.31
CA LEU A 86 -17.57 -6.99 8.00
C LEU A 86 -18.85 -7.48 7.31
N GLY A 87 -19.24 -8.74 7.51
CA GLY A 87 -20.53 -9.26 7.10
C GLY A 87 -21.68 -8.47 7.73
N GLY A 88 -21.65 -8.32 9.06
CA GLY A 88 -22.66 -7.54 9.79
C GLY A 88 -22.71 -6.06 9.37
N ILE A 89 -21.55 -5.42 9.15
CA ILE A 89 -21.48 -4.04 8.64
C ILE A 89 -22.13 -3.95 7.25
N ARG A 90 -21.89 -4.93 6.37
CA ARG A 90 -22.48 -4.97 5.02
C ARG A 90 -23.99 -5.16 5.08
N GLU A 91 -24.49 -6.01 5.96
CA GLU A 91 -25.93 -6.16 6.17
C GLU A 91 -26.57 -4.86 6.68
N GLY A 92 -25.93 -4.19 7.64
CA GLY A 92 -26.37 -2.88 8.11
C GLY A 92 -26.41 -1.84 6.99
N PHE A 93 -25.36 -1.78 6.16
CA PHE A 93 -25.32 -0.92 4.98
C PHE A 93 -26.45 -1.24 3.99
N ASN A 94 -26.72 -2.52 3.73
CA ASN A 94 -27.80 -2.93 2.83
C ASN A 94 -29.17 -2.48 3.34
N ARG A 95 -29.44 -2.57 4.65
CA ARG A 95 -30.68 -2.05 5.25
C ARG A 95 -30.81 -0.55 5.04
N ILE A 96 -29.75 0.21 5.31
CA ILE A 96 -29.72 1.67 5.10
C ILE A 96 -30.03 2.03 3.63
N VAL A 97 -29.48 1.29 2.67
CA VAL A 97 -29.73 1.51 1.24
C VAL A 97 -31.19 1.23 0.87
N LEU A 98 -31.79 0.18 1.42
CA LEU A 98 -33.19 -0.16 1.17
C LEU A 98 -34.14 0.88 1.76
N ASP A 99 -33.86 1.35 2.98
CA ASP A 99 -34.71 2.26 3.73
C ASP A 99 -34.62 3.72 3.25
N THR A 100 -33.58 4.08 2.48
CA THR A 100 -33.36 5.47 2.07
C THR A 100 -34.36 5.93 1.01
N SER A 101 -34.82 7.18 1.12
CA SER A 101 -35.85 7.77 0.25
C SER A 101 -35.29 8.57 -0.93
N TRP A 102 -34.01 8.94 -0.92
CA TRP A 102 -33.40 9.76 -1.97
C TRP A 102 -32.90 8.95 -3.17
N MET A 103 -32.79 7.62 -3.05
CA MET A 103 -32.38 6.73 -4.12
C MET A 103 -33.59 6.08 -4.78
N ASP A 104 -33.65 6.08 -6.11
CA ASP A 104 -34.59 5.27 -6.87
C ASP A 104 -34.25 3.76 -6.79
N GLU A 105 -35.22 2.91 -7.09
CA GLU A 105 -35.09 1.44 -7.00
C GLU A 105 -33.97 0.87 -7.89
N LYS A 106 -33.76 1.45 -9.08
CA LYS A 106 -32.70 1.00 -9.99
C LYS A 106 -31.33 1.30 -9.39
N THR A 107 -31.15 2.48 -8.80
CA THR A 107 -29.92 2.89 -8.15
C THR A 107 -29.67 2.08 -6.88
N LYS A 108 -30.72 1.77 -6.08
CA LYS A 108 -30.61 0.87 -4.93
C LYS A 108 -30.10 -0.51 -5.33
N ASN A 109 -30.69 -1.13 -6.34
CA ASN A 109 -30.27 -2.45 -6.82
C ASN A 109 -28.81 -2.45 -7.27
N ALA A 110 -28.38 -1.47 -8.06
CA ALA A 110 -26.98 -1.34 -8.48
C ALA A 110 -26.01 -1.16 -7.29
N THR A 111 -26.41 -0.40 -6.26
CA THR A 111 -25.60 -0.24 -5.04
C THR A 111 -25.50 -1.54 -4.25
N LEU A 112 -26.58 -2.30 -4.11
CA LEU A 112 -26.58 -3.59 -3.43
C LEU A 112 -25.75 -4.63 -4.18
N GLU A 113 -25.82 -4.67 -5.51
CA GLU A 113 -24.95 -5.51 -6.35
C GLU A 113 -23.47 -5.17 -6.14
N LYS A 114 -23.13 -3.88 -6.11
CA LYS A 114 -21.75 -3.43 -5.82
C LYS A 114 -21.31 -3.83 -4.42
N ALA A 115 -22.17 -3.68 -3.42
CA ALA A 115 -21.87 -4.05 -2.03
C ALA A 115 -21.67 -5.55 -1.89
N LEU A 116 -22.49 -6.37 -2.57
CA LEU A 116 -22.37 -7.83 -2.60
C LEU A 116 -21.07 -8.28 -3.28
N ALA A 117 -20.68 -7.64 -4.38
CA ALA A 117 -19.46 -7.96 -5.11
C ALA A 117 -18.17 -7.46 -4.44
N MET A 118 -18.28 -6.65 -3.38
CA MET A 118 -17.13 -6.09 -2.67
C MET A 118 -16.40 -7.16 -1.88
N ARG A 119 -15.07 -7.23 -2.06
CA ARG A 119 -14.20 -8.17 -1.34
C ARG A 119 -13.38 -7.45 -0.28
N SER A 120 -12.98 -8.16 0.77
CA SER A 120 -12.05 -7.67 1.78
C SER A 120 -10.71 -8.40 1.69
N PHE A 121 -9.65 -7.68 2.03
CA PHE A 121 -8.35 -8.24 2.36
C PHE A 121 -8.05 -7.81 3.80
N ILE A 122 -7.83 -8.76 4.69
CA ILE A 122 -7.67 -8.53 6.14
C ILE A 122 -6.30 -9.06 6.54
N GLY A 123 -5.59 -8.32 7.40
CA GLY A 123 -4.27 -8.68 7.88
C GLY A 123 -3.20 -8.56 6.81
N PHE A 124 -2.59 -9.70 6.50
CA PHE A 124 -1.40 -9.84 5.65
C PHE A 124 -1.51 -11.12 4.80
N PRO A 125 -0.75 -11.23 3.68
CA PRO A 125 -0.78 -12.45 2.89
C PRO A 125 -0.18 -13.61 3.66
N GLU A 126 -0.87 -14.76 3.70
CA GLU A 126 -0.43 -15.95 4.47
C GLU A 126 1.02 -16.37 4.16
N TRP A 127 1.44 -16.24 2.89
CA TRP A 127 2.80 -16.58 2.47
C TRP A 127 3.90 -15.73 3.15
N VAL A 128 3.57 -14.60 3.76
CA VAL A 128 4.54 -13.77 4.49
C VAL A 128 5.09 -14.52 5.71
N LEU A 129 4.32 -15.43 6.33
CA LEU A 129 4.79 -16.25 7.45
C LEU A 129 5.67 -17.44 7.03
N ASP A 130 5.66 -17.77 5.73
CA ASP A 130 6.56 -18.76 5.16
C ASP A 130 7.91 -18.09 4.86
N VAL A 131 8.90 -18.33 5.73
CA VAL A 131 10.23 -17.72 5.64
C VAL A 131 10.90 -18.00 4.30
N GLU A 132 10.75 -19.20 3.73
CA GLU A 132 11.35 -19.52 2.43
C GLU A 132 10.74 -18.68 1.32
N LYS A 133 9.41 -18.53 1.32
CA LYS A 133 8.71 -17.66 0.36
C LYS A 133 9.04 -16.19 0.57
N LEU A 134 9.22 -15.74 1.80
CA LEU A 134 9.60 -14.36 2.12
C LEU A 134 11.02 -14.05 1.66
N GLU A 135 11.98 -14.92 1.95
CA GLU A 135 13.36 -14.81 1.46
C GLU A 135 13.41 -14.86 -0.06
N GLN A 136 12.69 -15.78 -0.70
CA GLN A 136 12.55 -15.82 -2.16
C GLN A 136 11.91 -14.53 -2.70
N PHE A 137 10.95 -13.94 -1.96
CA PHE A 137 10.39 -12.66 -2.34
C PHE A 137 11.47 -11.57 -2.31
N TYR A 138 12.40 -11.57 -1.35
CA TYR A 138 13.49 -10.58 -1.25
C TYR A 138 14.78 -10.95 -1.99
N ASP A 139 14.79 -12.06 -2.74
CA ASP A 139 15.96 -12.51 -3.49
C ASP A 139 16.55 -11.42 -4.41
N GLY A 140 17.86 -11.22 -4.28
CA GLY A 140 18.62 -10.16 -4.96
C GLY A 140 18.63 -8.79 -4.26
N LEU A 141 17.92 -8.60 -3.15
CA LEU A 141 18.04 -7.39 -2.32
C LEU A 141 19.27 -7.48 -1.41
N GLN A 142 20.20 -6.54 -1.56
CA GLN A 142 21.44 -6.50 -0.77
C GLN A 142 21.40 -5.37 0.26
N ILE A 143 21.51 -5.72 1.54
CA ILE A 143 21.50 -4.79 2.67
C ILE A 143 22.74 -5.04 3.54
N THR A 144 23.49 -3.99 3.86
CA THR A 144 24.72 -4.07 4.66
C THR A 144 24.65 -3.13 5.86
N LYS A 145 25.08 -3.58 7.04
CA LYS A 145 24.96 -2.83 8.31
C LYS A 145 25.56 -1.42 8.28
N SER A 146 26.63 -1.21 7.51
CA SER A 146 27.38 0.06 7.48
C SER A 146 26.91 1.07 6.42
N LEU A 147 26.03 0.68 5.49
CA LEU A 147 25.74 1.47 4.29
C LEU A 147 24.27 1.91 4.18
N TYR A 148 23.81 2.76 5.10
CA TYR A 148 22.41 3.20 5.17
C TYR A 148 21.85 3.75 3.83
N ILE A 149 22.51 4.74 3.22
CA ILE A 149 22.04 5.35 1.96
C ILE A 149 22.06 4.33 0.82
N ARG A 150 23.08 3.45 0.76
CA ARG A 150 23.17 2.39 -0.25
C ARG A 150 22.01 1.40 -0.09
N ASN A 151 21.70 0.98 1.13
CA ASN A 151 20.59 0.07 1.42
C ASN A 151 19.25 0.65 0.96
N MET A 152 19.03 1.94 1.25
CA MET A 152 17.83 2.66 0.81
C MET A 152 17.72 2.65 -0.73
N ILE A 153 18.79 3.02 -1.44
CA ILE A 153 18.82 3.00 -2.91
C ILE A 153 18.57 1.58 -3.44
N ASN A 154 19.21 0.56 -2.87
CA ASN A 154 19.02 -0.84 -3.27
C ASN A 154 17.57 -1.29 -3.11
N ALA A 155 16.91 -0.92 -2.01
CA ALA A 155 15.49 -1.23 -1.78
C ALA A 155 14.57 -0.51 -2.79
N ILE A 156 14.83 0.78 -3.05
CA ILE A 156 14.09 1.54 -4.07
C ILE A 156 14.22 0.87 -5.44
N GLU A 157 15.44 0.57 -5.87
CA GLU A 157 15.68 -0.10 -7.16
C GLU A 157 15.00 -1.46 -7.23
N PHE A 158 15.08 -2.25 -6.17
CA PHE A 158 14.48 -3.57 -6.06
C PHE A 158 12.96 -3.52 -6.28
N PHE A 159 12.24 -2.69 -5.51
CA PHE A 159 10.79 -2.58 -5.64
C PHE A 159 10.37 -1.94 -6.98
N ARG A 160 11.16 -1.00 -7.52
CA ARG A 160 10.92 -0.45 -8.87
C ARG A 160 11.07 -1.52 -9.94
N LYS A 161 12.11 -2.35 -9.89
CA LYS A 161 12.30 -3.49 -10.82
C LYS A 161 11.15 -4.48 -10.73
N LYS A 162 10.77 -4.92 -9.51
CA LYS A 162 9.62 -5.82 -9.32
C LYS A 162 8.33 -5.21 -9.86
N MET A 163 8.07 -3.93 -9.58
CA MET A 163 6.93 -3.21 -10.13
C MET A 163 6.94 -3.23 -11.66
N LEU A 164 8.05 -2.90 -12.31
CA LEU A 164 8.13 -2.90 -13.78
C LEU A 164 7.96 -4.29 -14.38
N GLN A 165 8.54 -5.32 -13.76
CA GLN A 165 8.37 -6.73 -14.15
C GLN A 165 6.92 -7.22 -13.97
N SER A 166 6.18 -6.62 -13.04
CA SER A 166 4.78 -6.95 -12.76
C SER A 166 3.81 -6.42 -13.82
N TRP A 167 4.21 -5.46 -14.67
CA TRP A 167 3.29 -4.74 -15.56
C TRP A 167 2.61 -5.60 -16.63
N ARG A 168 3.20 -6.74 -17.02
CA ARG A 168 2.64 -7.65 -18.04
C ARG A 168 2.02 -8.92 -17.45
N LYS A 169 2.05 -9.05 -16.12
CA LYS A 169 1.53 -10.23 -15.42
C LYS A 169 0.14 -9.90 -14.90
N ASN A 170 -0.78 -10.85 -15.06
CA ASN A 170 -2.13 -10.74 -14.53
C ASN A 170 -2.05 -10.97 -13.02
N HIS A 171 -1.90 -9.90 -12.24
CA HIS A 171 -1.77 -10.03 -10.80
C HIS A 171 -3.16 -10.04 -10.16
N GLY A 172 -3.44 -11.10 -9.38
CA GLY A 172 -4.56 -11.14 -8.45
C GLY A 172 -4.40 -10.12 -7.31
N LEU A 173 -4.22 -10.59 -6.08
CA LEU A 173 -4.05 -9.74 -4.89
C LEU A 173 -2.66 -9.07 -4.86
N ARG A 174 -2.44 -8.04 -5.68
CA ARG A 174 -1.36 -7.09 -5.40
C ARG A 174 -1.80 -6.24 -4.21
N LEU A 175 -1.10 -6.31 -3.09
CA LEU A 175 -1.37 -5.42 -1.95
C LEU A 175 -1.30 -3.97 -2.42
N VAL A 176 -2.37 -3.22 -2.13
CA VAL A 176 -2.46 -1.79 -2.42
C VAL A 176 -1.99 -0.97 -1.22
N ILE A 177 -2.01 -1.59 -0.03
CA ILE A 177 -1.58 -1.02 1.25
C ILE A 177 -0.54 -1.93 1.90
N ASP A 178 0.37 -1.34 2.67
CA ASP A 178 1.32 -2.02 3.54
C ASP A 178 0.57 -2.69 4.72
N PRO A 179 0.68 -4.01 4.93
CA PRO A 179 0.03 -4.68 6.06
C PRO A 179 0.50 -4.20 7.44
N SER A 180 1.65 -3.54 7.53
CA SER A 180 2.16 -2.94 8.76
C SER A 180 1.67 -1.50 9.02
N ALA A 181 0.88 -0.93 8.12
CA ALA A 181 0.31 0.42 8.30
C ALA A 181 -0.89 0.40 9.27
N VAL A 182 -0.94 1.37 10.19
CA VAL A 182 -2.10 1.62 11.06
C VAL A 182 -3.10 2.50 10.31
N ASP A 183 -3.72 1.94 9.28
CA ASP A 183 -4.70 2.62 8.42
C ASP A 183 -5.65 1.59 7.80
N ALA A 184 -6.70 2.01 7.11
CA ALA A 184 -7.57 1.15 6.30
C ALA A 184 -7.99 1.88 5.02
N MET A 185 -8.14 1.14 3.92
CA MET A 185 -8.36 1.76 2.61
C MET A 185 -9.35 0.98 1.74
N TYR A 186 -10.14 1.72 0.95
CA TYR A 186 -10.94 1.17 -0.14
C TYR A 186 -10.34 1.48 -1.51
N SER A 187 -10.22 0.46 -2.37
CA SER A 187 -9.83 0.60 -3.77
C SER A 187 -11.06 0.50 -4.68
N ALA A 188 -11.53 1.63 -5.18
CA ALA A 188 -12.67 1.70 -6.10
C ALA A 188 -12.48 0.87 -7.38
N GLN A 189 -11.27 0.91 -7.95
CA GLN A 189 -10.93 0.18 -9.18
C GLN A 189 -11.01 -1.35 -9.01
N ARG A 190 -10.84 -1.84 -7.78
CA ARG A 190 -10.87 -3.27 -7.48
C ARG A 190 -12.10 -3.70 -6.71
N ASN A 191 -12.96 -2.75 -6.33
CA ASN A 191 -14.05 -2.92 -5.38
C ASN A 191 -13.61 -3.73 -4.13
N ARG A 192 -12.51 -3.29 -3.50
CA ARG A 192 -11.87 -4.01 -2.39
C ARG A 192 -11.58 -3.12 -1.20
N ILE A 193 -11.89 -3.61 0.00
CA ILE A 193 -11.49 -3.04 1.28
C ILE A 193 -10.19 -3.72 1.74
N PHE A 194 -9.25 -2.96 2.26
CA PHE A 194 -8.00 -3.45 2.83
C PHE A 194 -7.92 -3.02 4.29
N ILE A 195 -7.77 -3.99 5.18
CA ILE A 195 -7.60 -3.82 6.62
C ILE A 195 -6.27 -4.50 7.00
N PRO A 196 -5.15 -3.77 7.00
CA PRO A 196 -3.84 -4.22 7.48
C PRO A 196 -3.88 -4.88 8.86
N VAL A 197 -2.90 -5.72 9.21
CA VAL A 197 -2.83 -6.32 10.56
C VAL A 197 -2.55 -5.28 11.63
N ALA A 198 -1.74 -4.26 11.32
CA ALA A 198 -1.34 -3.26 12.29
C ALA A 198 -2.49 -2.34 12.76
N ILE A 199 -3.62 -2.24 12.06
CA ILE A 199 -4.80 -1.52 12.58
C ILE A 199 -5.67 -2.40 13.49
N VAL A 200 -5.51 -3.73 13.45
CA VAL A 200 -6.27 -4.68 14.27
C VAL A 200 -5.65 -4.79 15.66
N GLN A 201 -5.70 -3.68 16.39
CA GLN A 201 -5.22 -3.56 17.75
C GLN A 201 -6.09 -2.58 18.54
N TYR A 202 -5.83 -2.42 19.83
CA TYR A 202 -6.43 -1.34 20.62
C TYR A 202 -6.03 0.03 20.03
N PRO A 203 -6.92 1.03 19.94
CA PRO A 203 -8.31 1.04 20.42
C PRO A 203 -9.36 0.62 19.37
N PHE A 204 -8.94 0.12 18.22
CA PHE A 204 -9.83 -0.09 17.07
C PHE A 204 -10.61 -1.42 17.12
N TYR A 205 -9.96 -2.51 17.54
CA TYR A 205 -10.57 -3.83 17.52
C TYR A 205 -10.68 -4.45 18.92
N TYR A 206 -9.55 -4.57 19.63
CA TYR A 206 -9.54 -5.08 21.00
C TYR A 206 -9.94 -4.00 21.98
N ARG A 207 -10.56 -4.43 23.09
CA ARG A 207 -10.87 -3.52 24.20
C ARG A 207 -9.67 -3.22 25.09
N GLY A 208 -8.53 -3.91 24.89
CA GLY A 208 -7.32 -3.79 25.71
C GLY A 208 -7.48 -4.38 27.12
N LEU A 209 -8.50 -5.23 27.31
CA LEU A 209 -8.88 -5.87 28.59
C LEU A 209 -8.90 -7.40 28.47
N GLU A 210 -8.43 -7.90 27.34
CA GLU A 210 -8.34 -9.32 26.94
C GLU A 210 -6.87 -9.75 27.06
#